data_AF-A0A259RS08-F1
#
_entry.id   AF-A0A259RS08-F1
#
_cell.length_a   1.000
_cell.length_b   1.000
_cell.length_c   1.000
_cell.angle_alpha   90.00
_cell.angle_beta   90.00
_cell.angle_gamma   90.00
#
_symmetry.space_group_name_H-M   'P 1'
#
loop_
_entity.id
_entity.type
_entity.pdbx_description
1 polymer ?
#
loop_
_entity_poly.entity_id
_entity_poly.type
_entity_poly.pdbx_seq_one_letter_code
_entity_poly.pdbx_strand_id
1 'polypeptide(L)'
;DWLMPMPDVVGLAIGADHPWASLRFGELRALALFAAGPNDDDDETEALLDWLVNVPPLPENRRIIYRAAFTRHRLKVAATAPLDQYRSTLMALYPPQVLVTAQALLEGRAGFLDLGGLGAHFERSPLHQTLMAAFERAFAAKTQDESTA
;
A
#
# COMPACT_ATOMS: atom_id res chain seq x y z
N ASP A 1 10.68 10.84 5.34
CA ASP A 1 9.53 11.53 4.74
C ASP A 1 8.42 10.50 4.51
N TRP A 2 7.17 10.81 4.89
CA TRP A 2 6.01 9.91 4.72
C TRP A 2 5.59 9.75 3.26
N LEU A 3 5.90 10.73 2.41
CA LEU A 3 5.56 10.72 1.00
C LEU A 3 6.67 10.16 0.11
N MET A 4 7.73 9.62 0.71
CA MET A 4 8.81 8.99 -0.04
C MET A 4 8.27 7.78 -0.82
N PRO A 5 8.49 7.68 -2.14
CA PRO A 5 8.13 6.51 -2.92
C PRO A 5 8.89 5.29 -2.42
N MET A 6 8.17 4.19 -2.14
CA MET A 6 8.82 2.97 -1.68
C MET A 6 9.85 2.40 -2.66
N PRO A 7 9.66 2.46 -4.00
CA PRO A 7 10.68 2.00 -4.93
C PRO A 7 12.03 2.70 -4.75
N ASP A 8 12.01 4.01 -4.46
CA ASP A 8 13.24 4.80 -4.25
C ASP A 8 13.93 4.41 -2.94
N VAL A 9 13.16 4.17 -1.88
CA VAL A 9 13.68 3.75 -0.56
C VAL A 9 14.49 2.46 -0.65
N VAL A 10 14.00 1.49 -1.43
CA VAL A 10 14.59 0.14 -1.48
C VAL A 10 15.43 -0.12 -2.73
N GLY A 11 15.63 0.89 -3.58
CA GLY A 11 16.39 0.74 -4.84
C GLY A 11 15.71 -0.19 -5.85
N LEU A 12 14.38 -0.22 -5.89
CA LEU A 12 13.60 -1.06 -6.77
C LEU A 12 13.27 -0.32 -8.07
N ALA A 13 13.54 -0.98 -9.19
CA ALA A 13 13.00 -0.60 -10.49
C ALA A 13 11.75 -1.43 -10.75
N ILE A 14 10.59 -0.80 -10.96
CA ILE A 14 9.31 -1.51 -11.11
C ILE A 14 8.46 -0.84 -12.21
N GLY A 15 7.64 -1.63 -12.92
CA GLY A 15 6.69 -1.09 -13.90
C GLY A 15 5.65 -0.18 -13.26
N ALA A 16 5.19 0.83 -14.00
CA ALA A 16 4.24 1.84 -13.52
C ALA A 16 2.84 1.27 -13.19
N ASP A 17 2.51 0.12 -13.78
CA ASP A 17 1.28 -0.65 -13.55
C ASP A 17 1.33 -1.51 -12.28
N HIS A 18 2.51 -1.72 -11.71
CA HIS A 18 2.67 -2.53 -10.50
C HIS A 18 2.23 -1.77 -9.24
N PRO A 19 1.55 -2.41 -8.26
CA PRO A 19 1.08 -1.74 -7.04
C PRO A 19 2.17 -1.00 -6.24
N TRP A 20 3.41 -1.51 -6.28
CA TRP A 20 4.57 -0.89 -5.62
C TRP A 20 4.97 0.46 -6.22
N ALA A 21 4.68 0.73 -7.49
CA ALA A 21 5.07 2.00 -8.15
C ALA A 21 4.42 3.22 -7.49
N SER A 22 3.18 3.08 -7.01
CA SER A 22 2.44 4.15 -6.33
C SER A 22 2.52 4.07 -4.80
N LEU A 23 3.17 3.04 -4.25
CA LEU A 23 3.30 2.85 -2.81
C LEU A 23 4.16 3.96 -2.19
N ARG A 24 3.73 4.46 -1.03
CA ARG A 24 4.45 5.45 -0.22
C ARG A 24 4.87 4.85 1.11
N PHE A 25 5.98 5.34 1.67
CA PHE A 25 6.46 4.88 2.97
C PHE A 25 5.39 5.00 4.06
N GLY A 26 4.66 6.11 4.10
CA GLY A 26 3.58 6.32 5.06
C GLY A 26 2.41 5.34 4.89
N GLU A 27 2.07 4.97 3.65
CA GLU A 27 1.03 3.98 3.37
C GLU A 27 1.46 2.59 3.85
N LEU A 28 2.69 2.17 3.54
CA LEU A 28 3.24 0.90 4.01
C LEU A 28 3.28 0.83 5.53
N ARG A 29 3.69 1.92 6.19
CA ARG A 29 3.70 2.03 7.65
C ARG A 29 2.28 1.90 8.22
N ALA A 30 1.30 2.60 7.65
CA ALA A 30 -0.08 2.51 8.11
C ALA A 30 -0.64 1.08 7.95
N LEU A 31 -0.40 0.44 6.80
CA LEU A 31 -0.79 -0.96 6.56
C LEU A 31 -0.14 -1.92 7.57
N ALA A 32 1.14 -1.72 7.90
CA ALA A 32 1.83 -2.51 8.92
C ALA A 32 1.22 -2.32 10.32
N LEU A 33 0.83 -1.09 10.68
CA LEU A 33 0.14 -0.80 11.94
C LEU A 33 -1.21 -1.51 12.00
N PHE A 34 -2.03 -1.41 10.96
CA PHE A 34 -3.30 -2.14 10.88
C PHE A 34 -3.09 -3.66 10.96
N ALA A 35 -2.08 -4.20 10.26
CA ALA A 35 -1.78 -5.63 10.27
C ALA A 35 -1.26 -6.15 11.62
N ALA A 36 -0.72 -5.28 12.48
CA ALA A 36 -0.31 -5.65 13.83
C ALA A 36 -1.51 -5.95 14.75
N GLY A 37 -2.71 -5.52 14.36
CA GLY A 37 -3.96 -5.75 15.09
C GLY A 37 -4.82 -4.47 15.12
N PRO A 38 -6.05 -4.58 15.64
CA PRO A 38 -6.88 -3.40 15.88
C PRO A 38 -6.15 -2.42 16.79
N ASN A 39 -6.11 -1.14 16.41
CA ASN A 39 -5.66 -0.09 17.30
C ASN A 39 -6.81 0.26 18.26
N ASP A 40 -6.52 0.30 19.55
CA ASP A 40 -7.50 0.69 20.58
C ASP A 40 -7.66 2.22 20.67
N ASP A 41 -6.80 2.98 20.00
CA ASP A 41 -6.89 4.43 19.85
C ASP A 41 -7.66 4.81 18.56
N ASP A 42 -8.92 5.22 18.76
CA ASP A 42 -9.79 5.65 17.67
C ASP A 42 -9.31 6.97 17.00
N ASP A 43 -8.65 7.88 17.75
CA ASP A 43 -8.15 9.15 17.22
C ASP A 43 -6.92 8.92 16.33
N GLU A 44 -6.00 8.04 16.75
CA GLU A 44 -4.85 7.65 15.93
C GLU A 44 -5.30 6.93 14.66
N THR A 45 -6.28 6.03 14.78
CA THR A 45 -6.88 5.33 13.64
C THR A 45 -7.51 6.31 12.65
N GLU A 46 -8.28 7.28 13.16
CA GLU A 46 -8.92 8.29 12.32
C GLU A 46 -7.88 9.17 11.59
N ALA A 47 -6.84 9.62 12.31
CA ALA A 47 -5.77 10.42 11.72
C ALA A 47 -4.99 9.68 10.62
N LEU A 48 -4.69 8.39 10.84
CA LEU A 48 -4.04 7.54 9.83
C LEU A 48 -4.92 7.37 8.59
N LEU A 49 -6.21 7.08 8.77
CA LEU A 49 -7.15 6.92 7.66
C LEU A 49 -7.38 8.23 6.90
N ASP A 50 -7.50 9.36 7.59
CA ASP A 50 -7.62 10.68 6.95
C ASP A 50 -6.39 10.98 6.09
N TRP A 51 -5.19 10.74 6.64
CA TRP A 51 -3.95 10.90 5.88
C TRP A 51 -3.96 10.04 4.61
N LEU A 52 -4.31 8.75 4.72
CA LEU A 52 -4.38 7.82 3.58
C LEU A 52 -5.37 8.25 2.50
N VAL A 53 -6.48 8.90 2.87
CA VAL A 53 -7.50 9.37 1.93
C VAL A 53 -7.03 10.62 1.18
N ASN A 54 -6.40 11.56 1.89
CA ASN A 54 -6.23 12.94 1.43
C ASN A 54 -4.82 13.30 0.96
N VAL A 55 -3.78 12.67 1.50
CA VAL A 55 -2.40 13.16 1.36
C VAL A 55 -1.59 12.40 0.28
N PRO A 56 -1.45 11.07 0.30
CA PRO A 56 -0.63 10.37 -0.67
C PRO A 56 -1.29 10.34 -2.06
N PRO A 57 -0.50 10.38 -3.15
CA PRO A 57 -1.01 10.29 -4.52
C PRO A 57 -1.31 8.81 -4.89
N LEU A 58 -2.38 8.26 -4.31
CA LEU A 58 -2.78 6.87 -4.52
C LEU A 58 -3.69 6.68 -5.74
N PRO A 59 -3.64 5.51 -6.41
CA PRO A 59 -4.63 5.17 -7.42
C PRO A 59 -6.02 4.97 -6.79
N GLU A 60 -7.08 5.27 -7.55
CA GLU A 60 -8.45 5.31 -7.01
C GLU A 60 -8.93 3.97 -6.48
N ASN A 61 -8.53 2.86 -7.12
CA ASN A 61 -8.87 1.50 -6.68
C ASN A 61 -8.42 1.21 -5.24
N ARG A 62 -7.37 1.88 -4.76
CA ARG A 62 -6.86 1.76 -3.39
C ARG A 62 -7.45 2.83 -2.48
N ARG A 63 -7.52 4.07 -2.97
CA ARG A 63 -8.10 5.20 -2.23
C ARG A 63 -9.54 4.94 -1.79
N ILE A 64 -10.34 4.27 -2.62
CA ILE A 64 -11.73 3.94 -2.29
C ILE A 64 -11.86 2.98 -1.09
N ILE A 65 -10.88 2.09 -0.89
CA ILE A 65 -10.81 1.19 0.28
C ILE A 65 -10.59 2.01 1.55
N TYR A 66 -9.62 2.92 1.53
CA TYR A 66 -9.34 3.81 2.67
C TYR A 66 -10.52 4.74 2.97
N ARG A 67 -11.20 5.26 1.95
CA ARG A 67 -12.44 6.06 2.13
C ARG A 67 -13.53 5.25 2.82
N ALA A 68 -13.79 4.02 2.37
CA ALA A 68 -14.78 3.15 2.98
C ALA A 68 -14.41 2.81 4.44
N ALA A 69 -13.13 2.54 4.72
CA ALA A 69 -12.64 2.28 6.07
C ALA A 69 -12.80 3.51 6.97
N PHE A 70 -12.43 4.70 6.48
CA PHE A 70 -12.58 5.96 7.18
C PHE A 70 -14.05 6.27 7.53
N THR A 71 -14.96 6.14 6.57
CA THR A 71 -16.40 6.33 6.82
C THR A 71 -16.93 5.33 7.83
N ARG A 72 -16.55 4.05 7.72
CA ARG A 72 -16.98 3.00 8.67
C ARG A 72 -16.46 3.27 10.09
N HIS A 73 -15.20 3.68 10.22
CA HIS A 73 -14.58 4.07 11.49
C HIS A 73 -15.33 5.22 12.14
N ARG A 74 -15.55 6.31 11.40
CA ARG A 74 -16.28 7.49 11.91
C ARG A 74 -17.71 7.18 12.34
N LEU A 75 -18.41 6.32 11.61
CA LEU A 75 -19.76 5.86 12.01
C LEU A 75 -19.72 5.05 13.31
N LYS A 76 -18.72 4.18 13.48
CA LYS A 76 -18.51 3.41 14.72
C LYS A 76 -18.23 4.36 15.90
N VAL A 77 -17.29 5.29 15.75
CA VAL A 77 -16.88 6.24 16.80
C VAL A 77 -18.01 7.18 17.17
N ALA A 78 -18.76 7.70 16.20
CA ALA A 78 -19.91 8.57 16.46
C ALA A 78 -21.00 7.86 17.27
N ALA A 79 -21.10 6.52 17.17
CA ALA A 79 -22.00 5.66 17.92
C ALA A 79 -23.47 6.13 17.94
N THR A 80 -23.90 6.86 16.91
CA THR A 80 -25.25 7.45 16.81
C THR A 80 -26.32 6.41 16.50
N ALA A 81 -25.95 5.33 15.83
CA ALA A 81 -26.76 4.13 15.64
C ALA A 81 -25.85 2.89 15.43
N PRO A 82 -26.36 1.67 15.64
CA PRO A 82 -25.64 0.45 15.29
C PRO A 82 -25.20 0.43 13.82
N LEU A 83 -23.99 -0.05 13.53
CA LEU A 83 -23.41 -0.01 12.19
C LEU A 83 -24.27 -0.71 11.12
N ASP A 84 -24.98 -1.78 11.49
CA ASP A 84 -25.88 -2.52 10.61
C ASP A 84 -27.02 -1.66 10.03
N GLN A 85 -27.43 -0.61 10.75
CA GLN A 85 -28.44 0.32 10.26
C GLN A 85 -27.94 1.19 9.10
N TYR A 86 -26.62 1.38 8.98
CA TYR A 86 -26.00 2.12 7.87
C TYR A 86 -25.69 1.25 6.65
N ARG A 87 -25.94 -0.07 6.72
CA ARG A 87 -25.53 -1.03 5.68
C ARG A 87 -26.03 -0.66 4.29
N SER A 88 -27.30 -0.29 4.13
CA SER A 88 -27.86 0.09 2.83
C SER A 88 -27.21 1.35 2.25
N THR A 89 -26.92 2.33 3.10
CA THR A 89 -26.23 3.57 2.69
C THR A 89 -24.79 3.28 2.29
N LEU A 90 -24.06 2.48 3.06
CA LEU A 90 -22.69 2.08 2.73
C LEU A 90 -22.63 1.32 1.40
N MET A 91 -23.59 0.42 1.14
CA MET A 91 -23.69 -0.31 -0.13
C MET A 91 -24.06 0.57 -1.33
N ALA A 92 -24.71 1.71 -1.09
CA ALA A 92 -24.97 2.70 -2.15
C ALA A 92 -23.73 3.55 -2.48
N LEU A 93 -22.81 3.73 -1.53
CA LEU A 93 -21.61 4.53 -1.69
C LEU A 93 -20.40 3.73 -2.19
N TYR A 94 -20.29 2.46 -1.82
CA TYR A 94 -19.11 1.64 -2.06
C TYR A 94 -19.47 0.29 -2.66
N PRO A 95 -18.67 -0.22 -3.62
CA PRO A 95 -18.81 -1.59 -4.10
C PRO A 95 -18.71 -2.61 -2.95
N PRO A 96 -19.47 -3.72 -2.99
CA PRO A 96 -19.47 -4.71 -1.90
C PRO A 96 -18.08 -5.24 -1.53
N GLN A 97 -17.24 -5.51 -2.52
CA GLN A 97 -15.86 -5.97 -2.31
C GLN A 97 -14.99 -4.92 -1.60
N VAL A 98 -15.23 -3.62 -1.84
CA VAL A 98 -14.51 -2.55 -1.16
C VAL A 98 -14.90 -2.50 0.32
N LEU A 99 -16.18 -2.68 0.64
CA LEU A 99 -16.65 -2.74 2.02
C LEU A 99 -16.07 -3.93 2.78
N VAL A 100 -15.99 -5.10 2.14
CA VAL A 100 -15.35 -6.30 2.72
C VAL A 100 -13.88 -6.04 3.02
N THR A 101 -13.14 -5.48 2.07
CA THR A 101 -11.70 -5.18 2.26
C THR A 101 -11.48 -4.09 3.30
N ALA A 102 -12.29 -3.03 3.30
CA ALA A 102 -12.23 -1.97 4.30
C ALA A 102 -12.50 -2.51 5.71
N GLN A 103 -13.45 -3.43 5.85
CA GLN A 103 -13.68 -4.13 7.11
C GLN A 103 -12.49 -4.98 7.52
N ALA A 104 -11.94 -5.77 6.60
CA ALA A 104 -10.75 -6.57 6.87
C ALA A 104 -9.56 -5.68 7.25
N LEU A 105 -9.44 -4.47 6.70
CA LEU A 105 -8.36 -3.53 7.05
C LEU A 105 -8.46 -3.08 8.50
N LEU A 106 -9.65 -2.62 8.92
CA LEU A 106 -9.90 -2.19 10.31
C LEU A 106 -9.74 -3.32 11.34
N GLU A 107 -9.94 -4.56 10.90
CA GLU A 107 -9.75 -5.75 11.74
C GLU A 107 -8.32 -6.33 11.66
N GLY A 108 -7.42 -5.68 10.92
CA GLY A 108 -6.03 -6.13 10.73
C GLY A 108 -5.84 -7.38 9.86
N ARG A 109 -6.89 -7.78 9.12
CA ARG A 109 -6.92 -8.99 8.28
C ARG A 109 -6.71 -8.72 6.78
N ALA A 110 -6.60 -7.46 6.35
CA ALA A 110 -6.39 -7.12 4.94
C ALA A 110 -4.93 -7.26 4.48
N GLY A 111 -3.99 -7.51 5.41
CA GLY A 111 -2.56 -7.54 5.13
C GLY A 111 -2.11 -6.24 4.47
N PHE A 112 -1.44 -6.36 3.33
CA PHE A 112 -0.91 -5.23 2.57
C PHE A 112 -1.67 -4.96 1.27
N LEU A 113 -3.00 -5.15 1.25
CA LEU A 113 -3.88 -4.83 0.10
C LEU A 113 -3.39 -5.40 -1.24
N ASP A 114 -2.87 -6.63 -1.22
CA ASP A 114 -2.34 -7.32 -2.40
C ASP A 114 -1.25 -6.54 -3.16
N LEU A 115 -0.33 -5.89 -2.44
CA LEU A 115 0.86 -5.28 -3.06
C LEU A 115 1.67 -6.29 -3.90
N GLY A 116 1.53 -7.59 -3.64
CA GLY A 116 2.32 -8.65 -4.26
C GLY A 116 3.72 -8.73 -3.66
N GLY A 117 4.21 -9.95 -3.40
CA GLY A 117 5.60 -10.16 -3.01
C GLY A 117 6.54 -9.95 -4.20
N LEU A 118 7.72 -9.37 -3.98
CA LEU A 118 8.71 -9.08 -5.02
C LEU A 118 9.69 -10.24 -5.31
N GLY A 119 9.70 -11.27 -4.45
CA GLY A 119 10.68 -12.37 -4.52
C GLY A 119 12.05 -11.97 -3.99
N ALA A 120 12.96 -12.95 -3.92
CA ALA A 120 14.37 -12.67 -3.64
C ALA A 120 14.92 -11.80 -4.78
N HIS A 121 15.84 -10.87 -4.47
CA HIS A 121 16.51 -10.02 -5.48
C HIS A 121 15.55 -9.35 -6.50
N PHE A 122 14.32 -9.08 -6.08
CA PHE A 122 13.26 -8.49 -6.91
C PHE A 122 12.97 -9.27 -8.21
N GLU A 123 13.05 -10.60 -8.19
CA GLU A 123 12.77 -11.51 -9.31
C GLU A 123 11.42 -11.25 -10.00
N ARG A 124 10.42 -10.80 -9.26
CA ARG A 124 9.07 -10.52 -9.79
C ARG A 124 8.92 -9.13 -10.40
N SER A 125 10.01 -8.36 -10.51
CA SER A 125 10.07 -7.14 -11.30
C SER A 125 10.85 -7.38 -12.59
N PRO A 126 10.18 -7.56 -13.75
CA PRO A 126 10.87 -7.69 -15.04
C PRO A 126 11.79 -6.50 -15.36
N LEU A 127 11.37 -5.30 -14.95
CA LEU A 127 12.17 -4.08 -15.13
C LEU A 127 13.46 -4.14 -14.30
N HIS A 128 13.38 -4.61 -13.05
CA HIS A 128 14.58 -4.76 -12.22
C HIS A 128 15.53 -5.82 -12.76
N GLN A 129 14.99 -6.96 -13.21
CA GLN A 129 15.82 -8.02 -13.81
C GLN A 129 16.54 -7.52 -15.08
N THR A 130 15.86 -6.71 -15.89
CA THR A 130 16.46 -6.07 -17.08
C THR A 130 17.59 -5.12 -16.70
N LEU A 131 17.40 -4.32 -15.65
CA LEU A 131 18.42 -3.42 -15.11
C LEU A 131 19.64 -4.20 -14.62
N MET A 132 19.44 -5.27 -13.85
CA MET A 132 20.53 -6.10 -13.33
C MET A 132 21.31 -6.80 -14.45
N ALA A 133 20.63 -7.35 -15.46
CA ALA A 133 21.29 -7.96 -16.61
C ALA A 133 22.14 -6.93 -17.39
N ALA A 134 21.70 -5.67 -17.47
CA ALA A 134 22.50 -4.61 -18.09
C ALA A 134 23.73 -4.24 -17.24
N PHE A 135 23.56 -4.15 -15.93
CA PHE A 135 24.64 -3.91 -14.99
C PHE A 135 25.70 -5.01 -15.04
N GLU A 136 25.30 -6.29 -15.04
CA GLU A 136 26.21 -7.43 -15.11
C GLU A 136 27.09 -7.40 -16.37
N ARG A 137 26.50 -7.07 -17.52
CA ARG A 137 27.26 -6.91 -18.78
C ARG A 137 28.30 -5.79 -18.68
N ALA A 138 27.91 -4.64 -18.12
CA ALA A 138 28.81 -3.51 -17.95
C ALA A 138 29.94 -3.83 -16.97
N PHE A 139 29.62 -4.53 -15.88
CA PHE A 139 30.59 -4.94 -14.88
C PHE A 139 31.60 -5.95 -15.42
N ALA A 140 31.14 -6.94 -16.20
CA ALA A 140 32.01 -7.92 -16.84
C ALA A 140 32.99 -7.27 -17.85
N ALA A 141 32.54 -6.27 -18.61
CA ALA A 141 33.42 -5.53 -19.51
C ALA A 141 34.50 -4.76 -18.73
N LYS A 142 34.11 -4.11 -17.62
CA LYS A 142 35.05 -3.37 -16.78
C LYS A 142 36.14 -4.25 -16.18
N THR A 143 35.79 -5.45 -15.69
CA THR A 143 36.77 -6.36 -15.08
C THR A 143 37.73 -6.98 -16.10
N GLN A 144 37.28 -7.15 -17.35
CA GLN A 144 38.15 -7.56 -18.45
C GLN A 144 39.18 -6.48 -18.77
N ASP A 145 38.76 -5.21 -18.87
CA ASP A 145 39.66 -4.08 -19.10
C ASP A 145 40.73 -3.96 -18.00
N GLU A 146 40.33 -4.06 -16.72
CA GLU A 146 41.24 -4.01 -15.56
C GLU A 146 42.21 -5.20 -15.49
N SER A 147 41.86 -6.36 -16.06
CA SER A 147 42.76 -7.53 -16.14
C SER A 147 43.74 -7.46 -17.32
N THR A 148 43.49 -6.60 -18.30
CA THR A 148 44.35 -6.40 -19.48
C THR A 148 45.28 -5.17 -19.38
N ALA A 149 45.09 -4.35 -18.34
CA ALA A 149 45.93 -3.20 -18.00
C ALA A 149 47.04 -3.60 -17.01
#